data_AF-A0A927FF08-F1
#
_entry.id   AF-A0A927FF08-F1
#
_cell.length_a   1.000
_cell.length_b   1.000
_cell.length_c   1.000
_cell.angle_alpha   90.00
_cell.angle_beta   90.00
_cell.angle_gamma   90.00
#
_symmetry.space_group_name_H-M   'P 1'
#
loop_
_entity.id
_entity.type
_entity.pdbx_description
1 polymer ?
#
loop_
_entity_poly.entity_id
_entity_poly.type
_entity_poly.pdbx_seq_one_letter_code
_entity_poly.pdbx_strand_id
1 'polypeptide(L)'
;MQKRQQGLTLIELMIVIAVIGILGALALPAYQDYTIRAKASEMLLAANGCKTAVTEAISSSSDSNVSAQLPKACESQSSKYVSGITVDGNGVITVTGNHEALRGSTSASANAIALTPLQTGDTAINGSTDGGKPISGWRCGPASSNGLPVKYLPASCKAS
;
A
#
# COMPACT_ATOMS: atom_id res chain seq x y z
N MET A 1 -52.65 13.00 -35.65
CA MET A 1 -51.54 13.93 -35.37
C MET A 1 -50.25 13.14 -35.22
N GLN A 2 -49.38 13.13 -36.24
CA GLN A 2 -48.04 12.55 -36.11
C GLN A 2 -47.16 13.55 -35.36
N LYS A 3 -46.70 13.19 -34.16
CA LYS A 3 -45.66 13.94 -33.45
C LYS A 3 -44.38 13.88 -34.30
N ARG A 4 -43.93 15.02 -34.82
CA ARG A 4 -42.60 15.11 -35.43
C ARG A 4 -41.56 14.82 -34.34
N GLN A 5 -40.84 13.72 -34.47
CA GLN A 5 -39.66 13.47 -33.64
C GLN A 5 -38.59 14.50 -34.01
N GLN A 6 -38.29 15.41 -33.09
CA GLN A 6 -37.13 16.28 -33.19
C GLN A 6 -35.90 15.42 -32.89
N GLY A 7 -35.10 15.12 -33.92
CA GLY A 7 -33.82 14.45 -33.77
C GLY A 7 -32.78 15.38 -33.13
N LEU A 8 -31.81 14.80 -32.42
CA LEU A 8 -30.66 15.52 -31.87
C LEU A 8 -29.84 16.15 -33.01
N THR A 9 -29.41 17.40 -32.85
CA THR A 9 -28.55 18.06 -33.85
C THR A 9 -27.09 17.59 -33.70
N LEU A 10 -26.34 17.58 -34.81
CA LEU A 10 -24.89 17.31 -34.77
C LEU A 10 -24.15 18.31 -33.87
N ILE A 11 -24.63 19.56 -33.82
CA ILE A 11 -24.06 20.61 -32.97
C ILE A 11 -24.26 20.28 -31.49
N GLU A 12 -25.46 19.85 -31.08
CA GLU A 12 -25.70 19.39 -29.70
C GLU A 12 -24.81 18.21 -29.33
N LEU A 13 -24.67 17.23 -30.22
CA LEU A 13 -23.81 16.07 -29.98
C LEU A 13 -22.34 16.50 -29.80
N MET A 14 -21.85 17.42 -30.62
CA MET A 14 -20.47 17.92 -30.52
C MET A 14 -20.21 18.69 -29.23
N ILE A 15 -21.17 19.50 -28.76
CA ILE A 15 -21.05 20.23 -27.48
C ILE A 15 -21.01 19.23 -26.31
N VAL A 16 -21.87 18.21 -26.34
CA VAL A 16 -21.90 17.17 -25.30
C VAL A 16 -20.56 16.43 -25.25
N ILE A 17 -19.98 16.06 -26.40
CA ILE A 17 -18.67 15.42 -26.46
C ILE A 17 -17.57 16.34 -25.90
N ALA A 18 -17.60 17.64 -26.22
CA ALA A 18 -16.63 18.60 -25.71
C ALA A 18 -16.68 18.72 -24.17
N VAL A 19 -17.88 18.79 -23.59
CA VAL A 19 -18.06 18.86 -22.13
C VAL A 19 -17.63 17.55 -21.46
N ILE A 20 -18.01 16.39 -22.01
CA ILE A 20 -17.57 15.08 -21.50
C ILE A 20 -16.03 14.95 -21.59
N GLY A 21 -15.41 15.48 -22.64
CA GLY A 21 -13.96 15.50 -22.80
C GLY A 21 -13.25 16.27 -21.68
N ILE A 22 -13.74 17.48 -21.35
CA ILE A 22 -13.17 18.32 -20.27
C ILE A 22 -13.36 17.65 -18.91
N LEU A 23 -14.58 17.16 -18.61
CA LEU A 23 -14.87 16.49 -17.34
C LEU A 23 -14.07 15.20 -17.19
N GLY A 24 -13.93 14.42 -18.27
CA GLY A 24 -13.16 13.19 -18.30
C GLY A 24 -11.68 13.40 -18.02
N ALA A 25 -11.08 14.48 -18.53
CA ALA A 25 -9.68 14.81 -18.29
C ALA A 25 -9.36 15.07 -16.80
N LEU A 26 -10.31 15.59 -16.03
CA LEU A 26 -10.15 15.83 -14.59
C LEU A 26 -10.56 14.63 -13.75
N ALA A 27 -11.64 13.95 -14.13
CA ALA A 27 -12.20 12.84 -13.35
C ALA A 27 -11.36 11.56 -13.45
N LEU A 28 -10.79 11.26 -14.63
CA LEU A 28 -10.04 10.02 -14.84
C LEU A 28 -8.77 9.92 -13.97
N PRO A 29 -7.90 10.95 -13.86
CA PRO A 29 -6.73 10.89 -12.99
C PRO A 29 -7.10 10.70 -11.51
N ALA A 30 -8.14 11.39 -11.04
CA ALA A 30 -8.59 11.27 -9.65
C ALA A 30 -9.15 9.86 -9.35
N TYR A 31 -9.91 9.29 -10.29
CA TYR A 31 -10.43 7.92 -10.16
C TYR A 31 -9.31 6.89 -10.17
N GLN A 32 -8.30 7.05 -11.04
CA GLN A 32 -7.11 6.18 -11.04
C GLN A 32 -6.41 6.21 -9.69
N ASP A 33 -6.15 7.41 -9.14
CA ASP A 33 -5.50 7.56 -7.84
C ASP A 33 -6.30 6.89 -6.70
N TYR A 34 -7.63 6.97 -6.73
CA TYR A 34 -8.50 6.26 -5.79
C TYR A 34 -8.39 4.74 -5.93
N THR A 35 -8.44 4.22 -7.15
CA THR A 35 -8.34 2.76 -7.38
C THR A 35 -6.97 2.21 -6.99
N ILE A 36 -5.88 2.95 -7.19
CA ILE A 36 -4.53 2.54 -6.76
C ILE A 36 -4.46 2.51 -5.25
N ARG A 37 -5.04 3.49 -4.56
CA ARG A 37 -5.11 3.50 -3.09
C ARG A 37 -5.90 2.31 -2.54
N ALA A 38 -7.01 1.95 -3.19
CA ALA A 38 -7.79 0.77 -2.82
C ALA A 38 -6.95 -0.51 -2.95
N LYS A 39 -6.19 -0.66 -4.05
CA LYS A 39 -5.27 -1.80 -4.22
C LYS A 39 -4.10 -1.77 -3.24
N ALA A 40 -3.61 -0.59 -2.85
CA ALA A 40 -2.58 -0.46 -1.82
C ALA A 40 -3.07 -0.90 -0.43
N SER A 41 -4.38 -0.78 -0.14
CA SER A 41 -4.96 -1.37 1.07
C SER A 41 -4.91 -2.90 1.07
N GLU A 42 -5.05 -3.55 -0.09
CA GLU A 42 -4.86 -5.02 -0.21
C GLU A 42 -3.42 -5.41 0.09
N MET A 43 -2.44 -4.58 -0.30
CA MET A 43 -1.03 -4.81 0.05
C MET A 43 -0.84 -4.80 1.58
N LEU A 44 -1.51 -3.91 2.30
CA LEU A 44 -1.49 -3.90 3.77
C LEU A 44 -2.16 -5.14 4.37
N LEU A 45 -3.28 -5.58 3.80
CA LEU A 45 -3.97 -6.78 4.27
C LEU A 45 -3.08 -8.02 4.13
N ALA A 46 -2.32 -8.13 3.02
CA ALA A 46 -1.34 -9.20 2.83
C ALA A 46 -0.23 -9.19 3.90
N ALA A 47 0.11 -8.02 4.45
CA ALA A 47 1.12 -7.89 5.51
C ALA A 47 0.62 -8.33 6.90
N ASN A 48 -0.69 -8.45 7.13
CA ASN A 48 -1.22 -8.73 8.47
C ASN A 48 -0.74 -10.06 9.05
N GLY A 49 -0.58 -11.09 8.22
CA GLY A 49 0.00 -12.37 8.66
C GLY A 49 1.44 -12.20 9.15
N CYS A 50 2.28 -11.50 8.39
CA CYS A 50 3.65 -11.18 8.79
C CYS A 50 3.70 -10.31 10.04
N LYS A 51 2.77 -9.36 10.18
CA LYS A 51 2.67 -8.47 11.33
C LYS A 51 2.46 -9.26 12.63
N THR A 52 1.56 -10.24 12.60
CA THR A 52 1.34 -11.14 13.73
C THR A 52 2.58 -11.99 14.00
N ALA A 53 3.15 -12.62 12.98
CA ALA A 53 4.30 -13.52 13.14
C ALA A 53 5.56 -12.80 13.67
N VAL A 54 5.84 -11.59 13.19
CA VAL A 54 6.94 -10.75 13.70
C VAL A 54 6.66 -10.32 15.15
N THR A 55 5.41 -9.98 15.47
CA THR A 55 5.03 -9.62 16.84
C THR A 55 5.24 -10.78 17.80
N GLU A 56 4.84 -11.98 17.41
CA GLU A 56 5.06 -13.20 18.17
C GLU A 56 6.56 -13.52 18.30
N ALA A 57 7.33 -13.44 17.22
CA ALA A 57 8.76 -13.72 17.23
C ALA A 57 9.53 -12.78 18.17
N ILE A 58 9.16 -11.49 18.21
CA ILE A 58 9.77 -10.53 19.14
C ILE A 58 9.31 -10.80 20.58
N SER A 59 8.00 -10.94 20.80
CA SER A 59 7.43 -10.98 22.16
C SER A 59 7.67 -12.31 22.89
N SER A 60 7.84 -13.41 22.15
CA SER A 60 8.06 -14.75 22.74
C SER A 60 9.54 -15.11 22.90
N SER A 61 10.46 -14.30 22.37
CA SER A 61 11.89 -14.57 22.47
C SER A 61 12.42 -14.35 23.88
N SER A 62 13.25 -15.28 24.36
CA SER A 62 14.06 -15.10 25.57
C SER A 62 15.37 -14.35 25.31
N ASP A 63 15.82 -14.29 24.05
CA ASP A 63 17.02 -13.58 23.63
C ASP A 63 16.69 -12.15 23.22
N SER A 64 17.56 -11.21 23.60
CA SER A 64 17.45 -9.81 23.18
C SER A 64 17.76 -9.60 21.70
N ASN A 65 18.54 -10.50 21.10
CA ASN A 65 18.86 -10.47 19.67
C ASN A 65 18.02 -11.50 18.93
N VAL A 66 17.00 -11.00 18.23
CA VAL A 66 16.09 -11.74 17.35
C VAL A 66 16.35 -11.50 15.86
N SER A 67 17.36 -10.69 15.51
CA SER A 67 17.58 -10.17 14.15
C SER A 67 17.75 -11.24 13.07
N ALA A 68 18.24 -12.43 13.44
CA ALA A 68 18.38 -13.57 12.53
C ALA A 68 17.08 -14.40 12.38
N GLN A 69 16.16 -14.31 13.34
CA GLN A 69 14.86 -14.98 13.31
C GLN A 69 13.80 -14.17 12.58
N LEU A 70 13.79 -12.83 12.72
CA LEU A 70 12.74 -11.98 12.13
C LEU A 70 12.58 -12.13 10.61
N PRO A 71 13.66 -12.22 9.81
CA PRO A 71 13.53 -12.44 8.37
C PRO A 71 12.88 -13.78 7.99
N LYS A 72 12.86 -14.75 8.91
CA LYS A 72 12.26 -16.08 8.74
C LYS A 72 10.89 -16.20 9.39
N ALA A 73 10.44 -15.17 10.12
CA ALA A 73 9.18 -15.21 10.85
C ALA A 73 7.97 -15.16 9.91
N CYS A 74 8.12 -14.58 8.72
CA CYS A 74 7.05 -14.57 7.73
C CYS A 74 7.47 -15.23 6.42
N GLU A 75 6.60 -16.11 5.92
CA GLU A 75 6.67 -16.61 4.56
C GLU A 75 6.30 -15.51 3.56
N SER A 76 6.99 -15.48 2.43
CA SER A 76 6.67 -14.54 1.36
C SER A 76 5.31 -14.89 0.76
N GLN A 77 4.44 -13.88 0.68
CA GLN A 77 3.12 -14.01 0.06
C GLN A 77 3.08 -13.21 -1.23
N SER A 78 2.48 -13.77 -2.26
CA SER A 78 2.20 -13.08 -3.53
C SER A 78 0.71 -13.13 -3.84
N SER A 79 0.22 -12.05 -4.43
CA SER A 79 -1.15 -11.91 -4.89
C SER A 79 -1.17 -11.12 -6.19
N LYS A 80 -2.37 -10.86 -6.73
CA LYS A 80 -2.52 -10.03 -7.93
C LYS A 80 -1.84 -8.65 -7.79
N TYR A 81 -1.84 -8.07 -6.60
CA TYR A 81 -1.28 -6.73 -6.34
C TYR A 81 0.03 -6.75 -5.56
N VAL A 82 0.48 -7.91 -5.05
CA VAL A 82 1.69 -8.08 -4.24
C VAL A 82 2.64 -9.01 -4.96
N SER A 83 3.83 -8.54 -5.32
CA SER A 83 4.89 -9.37 -5.90
C SER A 83 5.66 -10.14 -4.85
N GLY A 84 5.76 -9.62 -3.62
CA GLY A 84 6.38 -10.33 -2.51
C GLY A 84 6.38 -9.53 -1.21
N ILE A 85 6.68 -10.21 -0.12
CA ILE A 85 6.84 -9.61 1.20
C ILE A 85 8.19 -10.03 1.77
N THR A 86 8.93 -9.08 2.32
CA THR A 86 10.20 -9.34 3.00
C THR A 86 10.18 -8.75 4.40
N VAL A 87 10.93 -9.36 5.31
CA VAL A 87 11.12 -8.86 6.68
C VAL A 87 12.61 -8.70 6.91
N ASP A 88 13.03 -7.56 7.46
CA ASP A 88 14.44 -7.32 7.79
C ASP A 88 14.79 -7.75 9.22
N GLY A 89 16.06 -7.61 9.60
CA GLY A 89 16.56 -7.95 10.94
C GLY A 89 16.03 -7.06 12.07
N ASN A 90 15.27 -6.00 11.77
CA ASN A 90 14.57 -5.16 12.74
C ASN A 90 13.06 -5.43 12.76
N GLY A 91 12.58 -6.39 11.97
CA GLY A 91 11.16 -6.72 11.87
C GLY A 91 10.37 -5.76 10.99
N VAL A 92 11.04 -4.91 10.20
CA VAL A 92 10.37 -4.05 9.22
C VAL A 92 9.88 -4.93 8.08
N ILE A 93 8.56 -4.92 7.88
CA ILE A 93 7.90 -5.69 6.84
C ILE A 93 7.80 -4.80 5.61
N THR A 94 8.41 -5.19 4.50
CA THR A 94 8.33 -4.50 3.21
C THR A 94 7.45 -5.30 2.27
N VAL A 95 6.31 -4.73 1.89
CA VAL A 95 5.41 -5.29 0.89
C VAL A 95 5.72 -4.65 -0.45
N THR A 96 6.18 -5.46 -1.40
CA THR A 96 6.43 -5.00 -2.77
C THR A 96 5.18 -5.26 -3.62
N GLY A 97 4.66 -4.20 -4.23
CA GLY A 97 3.49 -4.28 -5.08
C GLY A 97 3.82 -4.69 -6.52
N ASN A 98 2.90 -5.37 -7.19
CA ASN A 98 2.99 -5.56 -8.64
C ASN A 98 2.59 -4.26 -9.35
N HIS A 99 3.57 -3.48 -9.82
CA HIS A 99 3.32 -2.17 -10.42
C HIS A 99 2.48 -2.25 -11.71
N GLU A 100 2.52 -3.35 -12.45
CA GLU A 100 1.71 -3.56 -13.66
C GLU A 100 0.23 -3.75 -13.32
N ALA A 101 -0.05 -4.42 -12.20
CA ALA A 101 -1.41 -4.62 -11.70
C ALA A 101 -1.96 -3.40 -10.94
N LEU A 102 -1.09 -2.65 -10.25
CA LEU A 102 -1.44 -1.40 -9.57
C LEU A 102 -1.86 -0.32 -10.58
N ARG A 103 -1.11 -0.19 -11.68
CA ARG A 103 -1.30 0.82 -12.75
C ARG A 103 -1.09 2.25 -12.26
N GLY A 104 -1.27 3.21 -13.17
CA GLY A 104 -1.04 4.64 -12.92
C GLY A 104 0.44 4.95 -12.89
N SER A 105 0.87 5.86 -12.00
CA SER A 105 2.26 6.31 -11.90
C SER A 105 3.13 5.40 -11.02
N THR A 106 2.75 4.14 -10.81
CA THR A 106 3.59 3.15 -10.10
C THR A 106 4.62 2.53 -11.05
N SER A 107 5.83 2.31 -10.56
CA SER A 107 6.93 1.69 -11.32
C SER A 107 7.64 0.65 -10.46
N ALA A 108 8.62 -0.05 -11.03
CA ALA A 108 9.52 -0.92 -10.26
C ALA A 108 10.29 -0.18 -9.15
N SER A 109 10.35 1.15 -9.20
CA SER A 109 10.96 2.03 -8.20
C SER A 109 9.96 2.81 -7.34
N ALA A 110 8.66 2.50 -7.45
CA ALA A 110 7.59 3.27 -6.80
C ALA A 110 6.37 2.38 -6.53
N ASN A 111 6.56 1.31 -5.76
CA ASN A 111 5.59 0.23 -5.57
C ASN A 111 5.65 -0.46 -4.20
N ALA A 112 6.44 0.01 -3.23
CA ALA A 112 6.63 -0.68 -1.96
C ALA A 112 6.11 0.09 -0.73
N ILE A 113 5.48 -0.63 0.20
CA ILE A 113 4.99 -0.10 1.48
C ILE A 113 5.73 -0.81 2.62
N ALA A 114 6.13 -0.07 3.64
CA ALA A 114 6.77 -0.63 4.83
C ALA A 114 5.89 -0.52 6.08
N LEU A 115 5.91 -1.57 6.89
CA LEU A 115 5.36 -1.58 8.24
C LEU A 115 6.52 -1.76 9.23
N THR A 116 6.70 -0.77 10.10
CA THR A 116 7.75 -0.74 11.12
C THR A 116 7.14 -1.03 12.49
N PRO A 117 7.61 -2.06 13.21
CA PRO A 117 7.17 -2.32 14.58
C PRO A 117 7.71 -1.26 15.54
N LEU A 118 6.87 -0.81 16.47
CA LEU A 118 7.19 0.23 17.46
C LEU A 118 7.12 -0.35 18.87
N GLN A 119 8.11 -0.02 19.71
CA GLN A 119 8.18 -0.48 21.09
C GLN A 119 7.35 0.40 22.04
N THR A 120 7.56 1.71 21.98
CA THR A 120 6.84 2.71 22.80
C THR A 120 6.88 4.05 22.08
N GLY A 121 5.71 4.67 21.92
CA GLY A 121 5.57 5.87 21.09
C GLY A 121 6.05 5.60 19.66
N ASP A 122 6.89 6.49 19.12
CA ASP A 122 7.46 6.39 17.77
C ASP A 122 8.82 5.68 17.71
N THR A 123 9.25 5.05 18.80
CA THR A 123 10.53 4.32 18.85
C THR A 123 10.39 2.99 18.12
N ALA A 124 11.09 2.85 17.00
CA ALA A 124 11.14 1.60 16.25
C ALA A 124 11.89 0.51 17.05
N ILE A 125 11.44 -0.74 16.89
CA ILE A 125 12.13 -1.91 17.44
C ILE A 125 13.50 -2.08 16.76
N ASN A 126 14.50 -2.44 17.56
CA ASN A 126 15.78 -2.94 17.09
C ASN A 126 15.86 -4.45 17.37
N GLY A 127 15.86 -5.25 16.30
CA GLY A 127 15.86 -6.71 16.44
C GLY A 127 17.15 -7.26 17.05
N SER A 128 18.21 -6.47 17.22
CA SER A 128 19.44 -6.90 17.92
C SER A 128 19.36 -6.76 19.44
N THR A 129 18.44 -5.94 19.98
CA THR A 129 18.41 -5.57 21.40
C THR A 129 17.05 -5.67 22.07
N ASP A 130 15.97 -5.77 21.30
CA ASP A 130 14.60 -5.63 21.82
C ASP A 130 13.78 -6.93 21.77
N GLY A 131 14.43 -8.07 21.56
CA GLY A 131 13.78 -9.37 21.76
C GLY A 131 13.25 -9.51 23.19
N GLY A 132 12.04 -10.05 23.31
CA GLY A 132 11.27 -10.19 24.55
C GLY A 132 10.53 -8.92 24.97
N LYS A 133 10.68 -7.78 24.27
CA LYS A 133 9.97 -6.53 24.59
C LYS A 133 8.60 -6.47 23.89
N PRO A 134 7.57 -5.87 24.51
CA PRO A 134 6.27 -5.72 23.88
C PRO A 134 6.31 -4.71 22.73
N ILE A 135 5.50 -4.95 21.70
CA ILE A 135 5.27 -4.03 20.59
C ILE A 135 4.01 -3.20 20.91
N SER A 136 4.14 -1.87 20.99
CA SER A 136 3.02 -0.96 21.26
C SER A 136 2.21 -0.61 20.02
N GLY A 137 2.79 -0.75 18.83
CA GLY A 137 2.12 -0.35 17.59
C GLY A 137 2.95 -0.63 16.35
N TRP A 138 2.40 -0.23 15.20
CA TRP A 138 3.04 -0.38 13.90
C TRP A 138 2.88 0.91 13.12
N ARG A 139 4.00 1.49 12.71
CA ARG A 139 4.01 2.60 11.77
C ARG A 139 3.96 2.07 10.35
N CYS A 140 3.05 2.60 9.54
CA CYS A 140 3.00 2.30 8.12
C CYS A 140 3.43 3.51 7.31
N GLY A 141 4.22 3.30 6.25
CA GLY A 141 4.69 4.37 5.38
C GLY A 141 5.26 3.86 4.06
N PRO A 142 5.82 4.75 3.23
CA PRO A 142 6.57 4.33 2.05
C PRO A 142 7.79 3.50 2.49
N ALA A 143 8.11 2.45 1.74
CA ALA A 143 9.34 1.70 1.98
C ALA A 143 10.58 2.57 1.71
N SER A 144 11.68 2.28 2.42
CA SER A 144 12.96 2.99 2.27
C SER A 144 13.55 2.85 0.86
N SER A 145 13.32 1.71 0.23
CA SER A 145 13.59 1.46 -1.18
C SER A 145 12.28 1.33 -1.96
N ASN A 146 12.24 1.95 -3.14
CA ASN A 146 11.11 1.86 -4.07
C ASN A 146 9.74 2.25 -3.48
N GLY A 147 9.75 3.18 -2.52
CA GLY A 147 8.57 3.58 -1.76
C GLY A 147 7.39 4.02 -2.63
N LEU A 148 6.21 3.52 -2.32
CA LEU A 148 4.97 3.90 -2.99
C LEU A 148 4.71 5.39 -2.75
N PRO A 149 4.39 6.19 -3.80
CA PRO A 149 4.10 7.60 -3.65
C PRO A 149 3.00 7.88 -2.61
N VAL A 150 3.20 8.90 -1.77
CA VAL A 150 2.32 9.21 -0.63
C VAL A 150 0.85 9.43 -1.04
N LYS A 151 0.59 9.91 -2.26
CA LYS A 151 -0.79 10.05 -2.78
C LYS A 151 -1.54 8.71 -2.87
N TYR A 152 -0.82 7.62 -3.13
CA TYR A 152 -1.33 6.26 -3.29
C TYR A 152 -1.36 5.47 -1.98
N LEU A 153 -0.68 5.93 -0.94
CA LEU A 153 -0.76 5.28 0.36
C LEU A 153 -2.20 5.30 0.92
N PRO A 154 -2.64 4.23 1.60
CA PRO A 154 -3.86 4.26 2.39
C PRO A 154 -3.77 5.29 3.51
N ALA A 155 -4.92 5.76 4.01
CA ALA A 155 -4.94 6.82 5.03
C ALA A 155 -4.12 6.47 6.29
N SER A 156 -4.13 5.19 6.69
CA SER A 156 -3.36 4.64 7.82
C SER A 156 -1.83 4.71 7.66
N CYS A 157 -1.34 4.97 6.44
CA CYS A 157 0.08 5.01 6.11
C CYS A 157 0.56 6.41 5.71
N LYS A 158 -0.30 7.44 5.83
CA LYS A 158 0.05 8.83 5.47
C LYS A 158 0.44 9.71 6.65
N ALA A 159 0.01 9.35 7.86
CA ALA A 159 0.05 10.21 9.05
C ALA A 159 0.88 9.60 10.18
N SER A 160 1.74 8.63 9.87
CA SER A 160 2.35 7.71 10.82
C SER A 160 3.86 7.83 10.78
#